data_AF-A8U7X1-F1
#
_entry.id   AF-A8U7X1-F1
#
_cell.length_a   1.000
_cell.length_b   1.000
_cell.length_c   1.000
_cell.angle_alpha   90.00
_cell.angle_beta   90.00
_cell.angle_gamma   90.00
#
_symmetry.space_group_name_H-M   'P 1'
#
loop_
_entity.id
_entity.type
_entity.pdbx_description
1 polymer ?
#
loop_
_entity_poly.entity_id
_entity_poly.type
_entity_poly.pdbx_seq_one_letter_code
_entity_poly.pdbx_strand_id
1 'polypeptide(L)'
;MEEFITHKEFEKETYSCRNCNCSLDRDEIENWKCPRCGNRVIIKISNKHNDNYILVRVLPSELRKSDSVFLDDSNFYTVLGVNDQFSGERIYANLEEYGSFHFKDTWINVMWRNNEGVY
;
A
#
# COMPACT_ATOMS: atom_id res chain seq x y z
N MET A 1 -20.06 -3.16 12.47
CA MET A 1 -18.98 -3.38 11.50
C MET A 1 -18.07 -2.18 11.62
N GLU A 2 -16.87 -2.37 12.18
CA GLU A 2 -15.90 -1.30 12.28
C GLU A 2 -15.22 -1.11 10.92
N GLU A 3 -15.26 0.11 10.43
CA GLU A 3 -14.69 0.51 9.16
C GLU A 3 -13.27 1.03 9.41
N PHE A 4 -12.25 0.26 9.04
CA PHE A 4 -10.86 0.62 9.29
C PHE A 4 -10.29 1.52 8.17
N ILE A 5 -9.44 2.47 8.56
CA ILE A 5 -8.77 3.39 7.64
C ILE A 5 -7.53 2.67 7.08
N THR A 6 -7.53 2.39 5.77
CA THR A 6 -6.47 1.58 5.13
C THR A 6 -5.32 2.40 4.57
N HIS A 7 -5.45 3.73 4.55
CA HIS A 7 -4.36 4.65 4.28
C HIS A 7 -4.27 5.67 5.42
N LYS A 8 -3.17 5.64 6.16
CA LYS A 8 -2.78 6.70 7.06
C LYS A 8 -1.50 7.31 6.52
N GLU A 9 -1.50 8.63 6.34
CA GLU A 9 -0.26 9.38 6.12
C GLU A 9 0.50 9.43 7.45
N PHE A 10 1.73 8.93 7.46
CA PHE A 10 2.60 8.96 8.62
C PHE A 10 3.32 10.33 8.72
N GLU A 11 3.56 10.82 9.95
CA GLU A 11 4.19 12.14 10.18
C GLU A 11 5.60 12.29 9.58
N LYS A 12 6.24 11.18 9.18
CA LYS A 12 7.61 11.14 8.64
C LYS A 12 7.70 10.38 7.32
N GLU A 13 6.66 10.43 6.49
CA GLU A 13 6.73 9.89 5.14
C GLU A 13 7.73 10.68 4.29
N THR A 14 8.57 9.95 3.56
CA THR A 14 9.34 10.53 2.44
C THR A 14 8.99 9.80 1.15
N TYR A 15 8.85 10.56 0.08
CA TYR A 15 8.39 10.07 -1.21
C TYR A 15 9.51 10.11 -2.23
N SER A 16 9.65 9.05 -3.01
CA SER A 16 10.69 8.98 -4.04
C SER A 16 10.23 8.14 -5.23
N CYS A 17 10.77 8.45 -6.40
CA CYS A 17 10.62 7.62 -7.58
C CYS A 17 11.92 6.87 -7.84
N ARG A 18 11.90 5.53 -7.77
CA ARG A 18 13.07 4.70 -8.08
C ARG A 18 13.50 4.85 -9.54
N ASN A 19 12.54 4.91 -10.47
CA ASN A 19 12.83 4.98 -11.91
C ASN A 19 13.47 6.32 -12.30
N CYS A 20 12.96 7.44 -11.79
CA CYS A 20 13.53 8.77 -12.04
C CYS A 20 14.71 9.10 -11.12
N ASN A 21 14.98 8.27 -10.11
CA ASN A 21 15.96 8.50 -9.06
C ASN A 21 15.87 9.90 -8.44
N CYS A 22 14.65 10.30 -8.04
CA CYS A 22 14.38 11.61 -7.47
C CYS A 22 13.46 11.53 -6.25
N SER A 23 13.62 12.49 -5.34
CA SER A 23 12.63 12.77 -4.29
C SER A 23 11.42 13.48 -4.90
N LEU A 24 10.27 13.33 -4.26
CA LEU A 24 9.00 13.97 -4.64
C LEU A 24 8.39 14.63 -3.42
N ASP A 25 7.75 15.77 -3.61
CA ASP A 25 6.88 16.35 -2.60
C ASP A 25 5.49 15.71 -2.66
N ARG A 26 4.79 15.67 -1.52
CA ARG A 26 3.46 15.06 -1.43
C ARG A 26 2.47 15.66 -2.43
N ASP A 27 2.55 16.97 -2.62
CA ASP A 27 1.64 17.77 -3.46
C ASP A 27 1.87 17.52 -4.96
N GLU A 28 3.03 16.98 -5.35
CA GLU A 28 3.33 16.60 -6.73
C GLU A 28 2.77 15.22 -7.11
N ILE A 29 2.28 14.45 -6.13
CA ILE A 29 1.91 13.05 -6.30
C ILE A 29 0.41 12.91 -6.53
N GLU A 30 0.05 12.54 -7.75
CA GLU A 30 -1.29 12.14 -8.13
C GLU A 30 -1.38 10.61 -8.25
N ASN A 31 -2.41 10.01 -7.66
CA ASN A 31 -2.69 8.57 -7.73
C ASN A 31 -1.48 7.67 -7.36
N TRP A 32 -0.61 8.13 -6.46
CA TRP A 32 0.62 7.43 -6.03
C TRP A 32 1.57 7.07 -7.17
N LYS A 33 1.54 7.86 -8.25
CA LYS A 33 2.44 7.74 -9.40
C LYS A 33 3.37 8.93 -9.49
N CYS A 34 4.58 8.68 -9.97
CA CYS A 34 5.56 9.72 -10.26
C CYS A 34 5.06 10.56 -11.43
N PRO A 35 4.97 11.89 -11.31
CA PRO A 35 4.45 12.76 -12.38
C PRO A 35 5.32 12.75 -13.64
N ARG A 36 6.59 12.34 -13.51
CA ARG A 36 7.55 12.33 -14.63
C ARG A 36 7.54 11.05 -15.46
N CYS A 37 7.22 9.90 -14.86
CA CYS A 37 7.31 8.61 -15.54
C CYS A 37 6.14 7.66 -15.31
N GLY A 38 5.15 8.04 -14.50
CA GLY A 38 3.96 7.22 -14.21
C GLY A 38 4.22 5.98 -13.34
N ASN A 39 5.47 5.67 -12.97
CA ASN A 39 5.78 4.57 -12.08
C ASN A 39 5.33 4.83 -10.65
N ARG A 40 5.10 3.77 -9.88
CA ARG A 40 4.70 3.87 -8.47
C ARG A 40 5.71 4.68 -7.64
N VAL A 41 5.17 5.51 -6.77
CA VAL A 41 5.95 6.23 -5.76
C VAL A 41 6.29 5.28 -4.64
N ILE A 42 7.57 5.29 -4.26
CA ILE A 42 8.06 4.61 -3.07
C ILE A 42 7.88 5.55 -1.87
N ILE A 43 7.22 5.03 -0.84
CA ILE A 43 6.96 5.72 0.42
C ILE A 43 7.86 5.08 1.48
N LYS A 44 8.78 5.85 2.05
CA LYS A 44 9.57 5.38 3.20
C LYS A 44 8.96 5.92 4.48
N ILE A 45 8.78 5.04 5.44
CA ILE A 45 8.20 5.36 6.74
C ILE A 45 9.14 4.87 7.84
N SER A 46 9.23 5.62 8.92
CA SER A 46 9.93 5.19 10.13
C SER A 46 8.91 4.90 11.22
N ASN A 47 8.94 3.68 11.78
CA ASN A 47 8.08 3.33 12.92
C ASN A 47 8.68 3.83 14.25
N LYS A 48 7.95 3.66 15.35
CA LYS A 48 8.42 4.02 16.71
C LYS A 48 9.67 3.24 17.15
N HIS A 49 9.96 2.10 16.51
CA HIS A 49 11.12 1.26 16.76
C HIS A 49 12.33 1.61 15.86
N ASN A 50 12.23 2.69 15.07
CA ASN A 50 13.22 3.10 14.05
C ASN A 50 13.43 2.09 12.91
N ASP A 51 12.49 1.15 12.71
CA ASP A 51 12.47 0.35 11.50
C ASP A 51 12.05 1.25 10.33
N ASN A 52 12.80 1.15 9.24
CA ASN A 52 12.47 1.84 8.00
C ASN A 52 11.73 0.87 7.09
N TYR A 53 10.43 1.09 6.92
CA TYR A 53 9.64 0.33 5.95
C TYR A 53 9.58 1.07 4.62
N ILE A 54 9.57 0.28 3.56
CA ILE A 54 9.39 0.77 2.20
C ILE A 54 8.04 0.27 1.71
N LEU A 55 7.15 1.20 1.41
CA LEU A 55 5.78 0.95 1.04
C LEU A 55 5.48 1.51 -0.36
N VAL A 56 4.42 0.98 -0.95
CA VAL A 56 3.68 1.58 -2.06
C VAL A 56 2.22 1.65 -1.67
N ARG A 57 1.47 2.56 -2.31
CA ARG A 57 0.01 2.64 -2.17
C ARG A 57 -0.64 2.09 -3.41
N VAL A 58 -1.55 1.14 -3.21
CA VAL A 58 -2.28 0.45 -4.29
C VAL A 58 -3.78 0.48 -4.01
N LEU A 59 -4.59 0.40 -5.06
CA LEU A 59 -6.03 0.20 -4.90
C LEU A 59 -6.32 -1.25 -4.45
N PRO A 60 -7.47 -1.52 -3.82
CA PRO A 60 -7.85 -2.88 -3.46
C PRO A 60 -7.88 -3.83 -4.66
N SER A 61 -8.24 -3.33 -5.84
CA SER A 61 -8.25 -4.08 -7.10
C SER A 61 -6.86 -4.47 -7.61
N GLU A 62 -5.80 -3.81 -7.12
CA GLU A 62 -4.41 -4.10 -7.48
C GLU A 62 -3.76 -5.09 -6.50
N LEU A 63 -4.41 -5.40 -5.38
CA LEU A 63 -3.88 -6.27 -4.35
C LEU A 63 -3.76 -7.71 -4.87
N ARG A 64 -2.65 -8.36 -4.56
CA ARG A 64 -2.35 -9.70 -5.04
C ARG A 64 -2.15 -10.66 -3.88
N LYS A 65 -2.35 -11.94 -4.17
CA LYS A 65 -1.92 -13.01 -3.27
C LYS A 65 -0.44 -12.84 -2.96
N SER A 66 -0.11 -13.09 -1.70
CA SER A 66 1.19 -12.93 -1.09
C SER A 66 1.61 -11.49 -0.86
N ASP A 67 0.88 -10.44 -1.24
CA ASP A 67 1.24 -9.06 -0.84
C ASP A 67 1.23 -8.91 0.69
N SER A 68 2.04 -8.00 1.23
CA SER A 68 2.09 -7.73 2.66
C SER A 68 1.46 -6.36 2.92
N VAL A 69 0.23 -6.34 3.43
CA VAL A 69 -0.53 -5.12 3.72
C VAL A 69 -0.13 -4.59 5.09
N PHE A 70 0.08 -3.28 5.19
CA PHE A 70 0.35 -2.60 6.45
C PHE A 70 -0.94 -1.95 6.97
N LEU A 71 -1.44 -2.44 8.11
CA LEU A 71 -2.68 -1.94 8.73
C LEU A 71 -2.39 -0.90 9.83
N ASP A 72 -3.45 -0.33 10.39
CA ASP A 72 -3.42 0.76 11.37
C ASP A 72 -2.86 0.37 12.73
N ASP A 73 -2.90 -0.92 13.06
CA ASP A 73 -2.24 -1.53 14.21
C ASP A 73 -0.70 -1.60 14.07
N SER A 74 -0.16 -1.06 12.97
CA SER A 74 1.26 -1.01 12.65
C SER A 74 1.90 -2.38 12.39
N ASN A 75 1.10 -3.38 11.99
CA ASN A 75 1.58 -4.70 11.61
C ASN A 75 1.45 -4.96 10.10
N PHE A 76 2.28 -5.88 9.60
CA PHE A 76 2.17 -6.41 8.26
C PHE A 76 1.39 -7.72 8.26
N TYR A 77 0.47 -7.84 7.31
CA TYR A 77 -0.35 -9.02 7.13
C TYR A 77 -0.22 -9.54 5.70
N THR A 78 0.09 -10.82 5.55
CA THR A 78 0.22 -11.45 4.24
C THR A 78 -1.16 -11.76 3.66
N VAL A 79 -1.40 -11.35 2.41
CA VAL A 79 -2.61 -11.70 1.67
C VAL A 79 -2.56 -13.17 1.25
N LEU A 80 -3.48 -13.97 1.75
CA LEU A 80 -3.66 -15.39 1.39
C LEU A 80 -4.49 -15.57 0.12
N GLY A 81 -5.38 -14.62 -0.16
CA GLY A 81 -6.21 -14.58 -1.36
C GLY A 81 -7.10 -13.34 -1.38
N VAL A 82 -7.45 -12.89 -2.58
CA VAL A 82 -8.35 -11.76 -2.81
C VAL A 82 -9.62 -12.31 -3.46
N ASN A 83 -10.78 -11.97 -2.91
CA ASN A 83 -12.08 -12.32 -3.45
C ASN A 83 -12.72 -11.06 -4.04
N ASP A 84 -12.91 -11.09 -5.35
CA ASP A 84 -13.57 -10.07 -6.17
C ASP A 84 -15.10 -10.29 -6.28
N GLN A 85 -15.58 -11.46 -5.81
CA GLN A 85 -16.96 -11.89 -5.97
C GLN A 85 -17.83 -11.58 -4.75
N PHE A 86 -18.22 -10.32 -4.55
CA PHE A 86 -19.50 -10.03 -3.90
C PHE A 86 -19.98 -8.65 -4.35
N SER A 87 -20.74 -8.66 -5.46
CA SER A 87 -21.59 -7.56 -5.93
C SER A 87 -20.98 -6.14 -5.80
N GLY A 88 -20.24 -5.75 -6.84
CA GLY A 88 -20.18 -4.36 -7.32
C GLY A 88 -19.26 -3.37 -6.61
N GLU A 89 -18.98 -3.50 -5.31
CA GLU A 89 -18.33 -2.38 -4.58
C GLU A 89 -17.38 -2.79 -3.45
N ARG A 90 -17.15 -4.09 -3.21
CA ARG A 90 -16.41 -4.53 -2.02
C ARG A 90 -15.38 -5.60 -2.37
N ILE A 91 -14.11 -5.25 -2.20
CA ILE A 91 -12.99 -6.17 -2.36
C ILE A 91 -12.58 -6.68 -0.97
N TYR A 92 -12.51 -7.99 -0.84
CA TYR A 92 -12.13 -8.67 0.40
C TYR A 92 -10.79 -9.38 0.20
N ALA A 93 -9.93 -9.35 1.20
CA ALA A 93 -8.79 -10.26 1.23
C ALA A 93 -8.77 -11.06 2.52
N ASN A 94 -8.35 -12.31 2.39
CA ASN A 94 -8.00 -13.12 3.55
C ASN A 94 -6.55 -12.79 3.91
N LEU A 95 -6.36 -12.28 5.11
CA LEU A 95 -5.07 -11.91 5.66
C LEU A 95 -4.61 -13.00 6.64
N GLU A 96 -3.36 -13.42 6.52
CA GLU A 96 -2.71 -14.36 7.42
C GLU A 96 -2.78 -13.85 8.87
N GLU A 97 -3.15 -14.72 9.82
CA GLU A 97 -3.30 -14.40 11.25
C GLU A 97 -4.36 -13.34 11.64
N TYR A 98 -4.91 -12.60 10.66
CA TYR A 98 -5.95 -11.59 10.89
C TYR A 98 -7.35 -12.09 10.49
N GLY A 99 -7.46 -12.90 9.44
CA GLY A 99 -8.73 -13.35 8.89
C GLY A 99 -9.22 -12.52 7.70
N SER A 100 -10.52 -12.52 7.42
CA SER A 100 -11.09 -11.79 6.28
C SER A 100 -11.18 -10.29 6.59
N PHE A 101 -10.53 -9.48 5.76
CA PHE A 101 -10.51 -8.03 5.87
C PHE A 101 -11.20 -7.35 4.69
N HIS A 102 -11.96 -6.30 5.00
CA HIS A 102 -12.75 -5.53 4.04
C HIS A 102 -12.01 -4.23 3.72
N PHE A 103 -11.62 -4.04 2.47
CA PHE A 103 -11.01 -2.78 2.05
C PHE A 103 -12.09 -1.81 1.58
N LYS A 104 -11.97 -0.54 2.00
CA LYS A 104 -12.67 0.55 1.31
C LYS A 104 -12.04 0.74 -0.06
N ASP A 105 -12.76 1.37 -1.00
CA ASP A 105 -12.23 1.81 -2.30
C ASP A 105 -11.27 3.01 -2.14
N THR A 106 -10.23 2.79 -1.35
CA THR A 106 -9.19 3.76 -1.02
C THR A 106 -7.84 3.09 -1.07
N TRP A 107 -6.79 3.88 -1.08
CA TRP A 107 -5.42 3.39 -1.09
C TRP A 107 -5.12 2.48 0.11
N ILE A 108 -4.27 1.48 -0.15
CA ILE A 108 -3.79 0.51 0.82
C ILE A 108 -2.27 0.60 0.85
N ASN A 109 -1.70 0.70 2.05
CA ASN A 109 -0.25 0.61 2.24
C ASN A 109 0.20 -0.85 2.08
N VAL A 110 1.08 -1.11 1.11
CA VAL A 110 1.62 -2.44 0.83
C VAL A 110 3.14 -2.40 0.86
N MET A 111 3.76 -3.40 1.46
CA MET A 111 5.21 -3.54 1.50
C MET A 111 5.76 -3.64 0.08
N TRP A 112 6.68 -2.74 -0.25
CA TRP A 112 7.31 -2.75 -1.56
C TRP A 112 8.30 -3.91 -1.67
N ARG A 113 8.03 -4.83 -2.59
CA ARG A 113 8.95 -5.92 -2.91
C ARG A 113 9.87 -5.45 -4.02
N ASN A 114 11.18 -5.53 -3.76
CA ASN A 114 12.26 -5.05 -4.62
C ASN A 114 12.27 -5.65 -6.05
N ASN A 115 11.37 -6.61 -6.32
CA ASN A 115 11.13 -7.30 -7.60
C ASN A 115 10.07 -6.65 -8.51
N GLU A 116 9.42 -5.54 -8.13
CA GLU A 116 8.61 -4.75 -9.08
C GLU A 116 9.49 -3.88 -9.99
N GLY A 117 10.45 -4.53 -10.65
CA GLY A 117 11.32 -3.94 -11.66
C GLY A 117 10.94 -4.46 -13.04
N VAL A 118 10.75 -3.50 -13.95
CA VAL A 118 10.79 -3.67 -15.42
C VAL A 118 9.56 -4.36 -16.03
N TYR A 119 8.60 -3.55 -16.49
CA TYR A 119 7.83 -3.84 -17.71
C TYR A 119 8.01 -2.68 -18.67
#